data_AF-A0A7K4AAX6-F1
#
_entry.id   AF-A0A7K4AAX6-F1
#
_cell.length_a   1.000
_cell.length_b   1.000
_cell.length_c   1.000
_cell.angle_alpha   90.00
_cell.angle_beta   90.00
_cell.angle_gamma   90.00
#
_symmetry.space_group_name_H-M   'P 1'
#
loop_
_entity.id
_entity.type
_entity.pdbx_description
1 polymer ?
#
loop_
_entity_poly.entity_id
_entity_poly.type
_entity_poly.pdbx_seq_one_letter_code
_entity_poly.pdbx_strand_id
1 'polypeptide(L)' 'MSQENKKWTERYELEIQIVVLVISVILVGLGLLIQIPTMVAAGFLGSVFSLTYIGYAYVRRYR' A
#
# COMPACT_ATOMS: atom_id res chain seq x y z
N MET A 1 30.66 33.49 -11.04
CA MET A 1 29.51 33.20 -10.15
C MET A 1 30.00 33.25 -8.72
N SER A 2 29.41 34.10 -7.88
CA SER A 2 29.80 34.29 -6.47
C SER A 2 29.62 32.98 -5.68
N GLN A 3 30.56 32.68 -4.77
CA GLN A 3 30.54 31.53 -3.85
C GLN A 3 29.23 31.40 -3.07
N GLU A 4 28.53 32.52 -2.88
CA GLU A 4 27.23 32.58 -2.23
C GLU A 4 26.15 31.83 -3.03
N ASN A 5 26.13 31.97 -4.35
CA ASN A 5 25.13 31.36 -5.23
C ASN A 5 25.21 29.82 -5.21
N LYS A 6 26.43 29.27 -5.14
CA LYS A 6 26.66 27.82 -4.98
C LYS A 6 26.05 27.26 -3.68
N LYS A 7 26.19 27.99 -2.58
CA LYS A 7 25.71 27.59 -1.26
C LYS A 7 24.18 27.62 -1.15
N TRP A 8 23.54 28.53 -1.88
CA TRP A 8 22.09 28.56 -2.05
C TRP A 8 21.61 27.37 -2.89
N THR A 9 22.28 27.06 -4.00
CA THR A 9 21.93 25.90 -4.85
C THR A 9 22.06 24.57 -4.10
N GLU A 10 23.12 24.35 -3.33
CA GLU A 10 23.30 23.14 -2.52
C GLU A 10 22.19 22.95 -1.46
N ARG A 11 21.72 24.04 -0.85
CA ARG A 11 20.59 23.98 0.10
C ARG A 11 19.30 23.54 -0.58
N TYR A 12 19.01 24.10 -1.76
CA TYR A 12 17.82 23.70 -2.53
C TYR A 12 17.89 22.25 -2.99
N GLU A 13 19.06 21.75 -3.41
CA GLU A 13 19.24 20.35 -3.77
C GLU A 13 18.99 19.40 -2.58
N LEU A 14 19.49 19.76 -1.40
CA LEU A 14 19.25 18.98 -0.18
C LEU A 14 17.77 19.00 0.24
N GLU A 15 17.11 20.15 0.15
CA GLU A 15 15.67 20.26 0.42
C GLU A 15 14.85 19.39 -0.53
N ILE A 16 15.18 19.41 -1.83
CA ILE A 16 14.52 18.56 -2.83
C ILE A 16 14.75 17.07 -2.53
N GLN A 17 15.98 16.68 -2.19
CA GLN A 17 16.28 15.28 -1.83
C GLN A 17 15.48 14.81 -0.61
N ILE A 18 15.36 15.66 0.41
CA ILE A 18 14.57 15.35 1.61
C ILE A 18 13.09 15.23 1.26
N VAL A 19 12.54 16.13 0.44
CA VAL A 19 11.14 16.06 -0.01
C VAL A 19 10.86 14.78 -0.79
N VAL A 20 11.75 14.40 -1.72
CA VAL A 20 11.64 13.15 -2.50
C VAL A 20 11.71 11.91 -1.59
N LEU A 21 12.57 11.93 -0.56
CA LEU A 21 12.67 10.87 0.41
C LEU A 21 11.37 10.70 1.21
N VAL A 22 10.79 11.81 1.68
CA VAL A 22 9.52 11.82 2.41
C VAL A 22 8.38 11.26 1.56
N ILE A 23 8.27 11.68 0.30
CA ILE A 23 7.26 11.16 -0.64
C ILE A 23 7.44 9.66 -0.84
N SER A 24 8.69 9.20 -0.99
CA SER A 24 9.00 7.78 -1.18
C SER A 24 8.57 6.95 0.03
N VAL A 25 8.84 7.41 1.25
CA VAL A 25 8.40 6.74 2.49
C VAL A 25 6.88 6.69 2.58
N ILE A 26 6.18 7.76 2.22
CA ILE A 26 4.70 7.81 2.21
C ILE A 26 4.14 6.79 1.22
N LEU A 27 4.69 6.72 0.00
CA LEU A 27 4.24 5.76 -1.02
C LEU A 27 4.46 4.31 -0.60
N VAL A 28 5.59 4.00 0.04
CA VAL A 28 5.85 2.67 0.61
C VAL A 28 4.85 2.36 1.73
N GLY A 29 4.62 3.31 2.64
CA GLY A 29 3.65 3.15 3.72
C GLY A 29 2.22 2.93 3.21
N LEU A 30 1.79 3.70 2.21
CA LEU A 30 0.50 3.54 1.55
C LEU A 30 0.40 2.20 0.80
N GLY A 31 1.46 1.78 0.11
CA GLY A 31 1.51 0.47 -0.56
C GLY A 31 1.29 -0.69 0.41
N LEU A 32 1.95 -0.67 1.57
CA LEU A 32 1.76 -1.66 2.63
C LEU A 32 0.34 -1.57 3.25
N LEU A 33 -0.12 -0.35 3.54
CA LEU A 33 -1.45 -0.09 4.10
C LEU A 33 -2.59 -0.40 3.14
N ILE A 34 -2.38 -0.46 1.82
CA ILE A 34 -3.37 -0.87 0.84
C ILE A 34 -3.32 -2.40 0.66
N GLN A 35 -2.12 -2.97 0.61
CA GLN A 35 -1.95 -4.42 0.49
C GLN A 35 -2.60 -5.19 1.64
N ILE A 36 -2.45 -4.72 2.88
CA ILE A 36 -3.03 -5.39 4.06
C ILE A 36 -4.57 -5.47 4.00
N PRO A 37 -5.34 -4.38 3.88
CA PRO A 37 -6.80 -4.43 3.82
C PRO A 37 -7.29 -5.13 2.56
N THR A 38 -6.60 -5.03 1.42
CA THR A 38 -6.96 -5.79 0.22
C THR A 38 -6.76 -7.29 0.40
N MET A 39 -5.66 -7.73 1.03
CA MET A 39 -5.43 -9.14 1.36
C MET A 39 -6.45 -9.66 2.39
N VAL A 40 -6.76 -8.88 3.41
CA VAL A 40 -7.78 -9.22 4.42
C VAL A 40 -9.17 -9.33 3.77
N ALA A 41 -9.53 -8.39 2.88
CA ALA A 41 -10.80 -8.42 2.16
C ALA A 41 -10.90 -9.63 1.21
N ALA A 42 -9.82 -9.94 0.48
CA ALA A 42 -9.77 -11.12 -0.40
C ALA A 42 -9.90 -12.43 0.39
N GLY A 43 -9.21 -12.54 1.53
CA GLY A 43 -9.33 -13.70 2.43
C GLY A 43 -10.73 -13.85 3.02
N PHE A 44 -11.36 -12.75 3.42
CA PHE A 44 -12.74 -12.73 3.91
C PHE A 44 -13.75 -13.16 2.83
N LEU A 45 -13.64 -12.61 1.61
CA LEU A 45 -14.52 -13.00 0.51
C LEU A 45 -14.35 -14.48 0.13
N GLY A 46 -13.11 -14.97 0.09
CA GLY A 46 -12.82 -16.38 -0.17
C GLY A 46 -13.41 -17.32 0.89
N SER A 47 -13.32 -16.95 2.17
CA SER A 47 -13.87 -17.77 3.26
C SER A 47 -15.40 -17.80 3.23
N VAL A 48 -16.05 -16.65 3.02
CA VAL A 48 -17.52 -16.56 2.85
C VAL A 48 -17.99 -17.40 1.67
N PHE A 49 -17.30 -17.30 0.52
CA PHE A 49 -17.64 -18.08 -0.67
C PHE A 49 -17.49 -19.59 -0.43
N SER A 50 -16.39 -20.01 0.19
CA SER A 50 -16.13 -21.41 0.53
C SER A 50 -17.18 -21.97 1.49
N LEU A 51 -17.52 -21.25 2.56
CA LEU A 51 -18.54 -21.67 3.53
C LEU A 51 -19.92 -21.77 2.88
N THR A 52 -20.26 -20.80 2.03
CA THR A 52 -21.52 -20.81 1.27
C THR A 52 -21.59 -22.02 0.35
N TYR A 53 -20.51 -22.32 -0.36
CA TYR A 53 -20.43 -23.48 -1.23
C TYR A 53 -20.54 -24.79 -0.45
N ILE A 54 -19.85 -24.92 0.68
CA ILE A 54 -19.93 -26.10 1.55
C ILE A 54 -21.36 -26.28 2.07
N GLY A 55 -22.01 -25.19 2.53
CA GLY A 55 -23.39 -25.22 2.98
C GLY A 55 -24.36 -25.64 1.87
N TYR A 56 -24.19 -25.08 0.67
CA TYR A 56 -24.97 -25.47 -0.50
C TYR A 56 -24.75 -26.95 -0.85
N ALA A 57 -23.50 -27.40 -0.90
CA ALA A 57 -23.16 -28.79 -1.21
C ALA A 57 -23.71 -29.76 -0.14
N TYR A 58 -23.67 -29.37 1.14
CA TYR A 58 -24.29 -30.11 2.23
C TYR A 58 -25.80 -30.25 2.00
N VAL A 59 -26.52 -29.13 1.81
CA VAL A 59 -27.97 -29.16 1.57
C VAL A 59 -28.32 -29.98 0.33
N ARG A 60 -27.58 -29.83 -0.77
CA ARG A 60 -27.76 -30.60 -2.00
C ARG A 60 -27.56 -32.11 -1.78
N ARG A 61 -26.66 -32.52 -0.87
CA ARG A 61 -26.38 -33.93 -0.59
C ARG A 61 -27.49 -34.61 0.21
N TYR A 62 -28.24 -33.86 1.01
CA TYR A 62 -29.33 -34.37 1.86
C TYR A 62 -30.74 -34.12 1.28
N ARG A 63 -30.83 -33.67 0.03
CA ARG A 63 -32.08 -33.52 -0.71
C ARG A 63 -32.10 -34.50 -1.88
#